data_AF-A0A9D1Z6C7-F1
#
_entry.id   AF-A0A9D1Z6C7-F1
#
_cell.length_a   1.000
_cell.length_b   1.000
_cell.length_c   1.000
_cell.angle_alpha   90.00
_cell.angle_beta   90.00
_cell.angle_gamma   90.00
#
_symmetry.space_group_name_H-M   'P 1'
#
loop_
_entity.id
_entity.type
_entity.pdbx_description
1 polymer ?
#
loop_
_entity_poly.entity_id
_entity_poly.type
_entity_poly.pdbx_seq_one_letter_code
_entity_poly.pdbx_strand_id
1 'polypeptide(L)'
;MKKKVLAVLAAALIGGSVLLAGCNPAAQIPDDLEEGTVIIEFAATQCDQYAMEPTRRMVETYNNGQGKIDKVYVQAQYNTGDMGNLTSMLSRNCRYNVVTVMDTQFKTLAVRDYFLPLDDYLTDDIKETLDWENIPDGLLDRWRLTAETDANGFYHAGKGSNLLGISAGDVPLLIFYNEEIFEGEDINIISVAETELADYNQANGTQYQPHGYAEYSAESCTWAAAAGLKTSTSYGGVEVYKVFNNRIPMSWEELRCLARDFTKEYGGEYDYGYMSEWWFYYGWSVGGDCVGWDEESNRYKFTIGDKNANYLAIDDVTVNGTDYKKGEVLEYEDSMWLNKNGTSSVEGKVHEMPSQYEAFLEFNKLGVPSSKEVEEGVLGYGVAPSTTANRNRWFTSGLSPMLCDGYQMGNNFKGSAVGGKFNIAPVVQYREYEGGATYQRNDEAGFANECLKIIGETYDEGVYTGELNFTENGTPIVGEAKTSSLTYAYCIPRNSDKDEYEAAMKFLAWIAGPEGQAIYCESENRVPNQTSYGLSEAYYESDARIVDNAWAAAFASQNSWIGDWSYFNTGTWINDWSDELNSDVRAGTITLSEFLDNFQDIADNQLGAMRIRTEGI
;
A
#
# COMPACT_ATOMS: atom_id res chain seq x y z
N MET A 1 37.32 -11.00 19.21
CA MET A 1 36.93 -9.78 19.97
C MET A 1 35.64 -9.29 19.37
N LYS A 2 34.52 -9.51 20.08
CA LYS A 2 33.16 -9.22 19.61
C LYS A 2 32.95 -7.70 19.59
N LYS A 3 33.00 -7.09 18.41
CA LYS A 3 32.52 -5.72 18.22
C LYS A 3 30.99 -5.79 18.24
N LYS A 4 30.40 -5.27 19.30
CA LYS A 4 28.96 -4.96 19.35
C LYS A 4 28.73 -3.84 18.35
N VAL A 5 28.23 -4.17 17.17
CA VAL A 5 27.64 -3.20 16.23
C VAL A 5 26.24 -2.91 16.77
N LEU A 6 25.93 -1.62 16.89
CA LEU A 6 24.64 -1.12 17.36
C LEU A 6 23.58 -1.54 16.33
N ALA A 7 22.58 -2.32 16.75
CA ALA A 7 21.41 -2.67 15.95
C ALA A 7 20.65 -1.39 15.58
N VAL A 8 20.49 -1.14 14.28
CA VAL A 8 19.59 -0.12 13.76
C VAL A 8 18.31 -0.87 13.42
N LEU A 9 17.40 -0.92 14.40
CA LEU A 9 15.99 -1.19 14.13
C LEU A 9 15.57 -0.28 12.97
N ALA A 10 15.14 -0.87 11.86
CA ALA A 10 14.40 -0.18 10.81
C ALA A 10 13.00 0.18 11.33
N ALA A 11 12.96 0.97 12.41
CA ALA A 11 11.86 1.89 12.62
C ALA A 11 11.94 2.89 11.48
N ALA A 12 10.84 3.10 10.76
CA ALA A 12 10.70 4.18 9.81
C ALA A 12 11.23 5.47 10.45
N LEU A 13 12.47 5.85 10.10
CA LEU A 13 13.02 7.15 10.39
C LEU A 13 12.33 8.12 9.44
N ILE A 14 11.07 8.43 9.76
CA ILE A 14 10.51 9.74 9.44
C ILE A 14 11.55 10.71 9.99
N GLY A 15 12.15 11.51 9.11
CA GLY A 15 13.12 12.53 9.46
C GLY A 15 12.47 13.58 10.36
N GLY A 16 12.28 13.25 11.63
CA GLY A 16 11.88 14.15 12.68
C GLY A 16 13.04 15.10 12.94
N SER A 17 13.04 16.22 12.23
CA SER A 17 13.71 17.40 12.75
C SER A 17 13.11 17.66 14.14
N VAL A 18 13.97 17.57 15.16
CA VAL A 18 13.62 17.98 16.53
C VAL A 18 13.45 19.50 16.50
N LEU A 19 12.30 19.94 16.01
CA LEU A 19 11.76 21.25 16.34
C LEU A 19 11.15 21.07 17.73
N LEU A 20 11.74 21.76 18.69
CA LEU A 20 11.18 21.96 20.03
C LEU A 20 9.67 22.19 19.89
N ALA A 21 8.88 21.29 20.45
CA ALA A 21 7.43 21.43 20.55
C ALA A 21 7.10 22.74 21.27
N GLY A 22 6.91 23.80 20.49
CA GLY A 22 6.26 25.00 20.98
C GLY A 22 4.80 24.64 21.16
N CYS A 23 4.38 24.40 22.40
CA CYS A 23 2.96 24.38 22.74
C CYS A 23 2.38 25.74 22.31
N ASN A 24 1.71 25.79 21.17
CA ASN A 24 0.85 26.91 20.88
C ASN A 24 -0.30 26.88 21.91
N PRO A 25 -0.64 28.00 22.56
CA PRO A 25 -1.75 28.01 23.49
C PRO A 25 -3.02 27.58 22.74
N ALA A 26 -3.81 26.71 23.37
CA ALA A 26 -5.14 26.34 22.86
C ALA A 26 -5.95 27.63 22.62
N ALA A 27 -6.81 27.61 21.59
CA ALA A 27 -7.72 28.73 21.36
C ALA A 27 -8.54 29.01 22.62
N GLN A 28 -8.67 30.28 22.99
CA GLN A 28 -9.51 30.67 24.12
C GLN A 28 -10.96 30.29 23.82
N ILE A 29 -11.62 29.65 24.79
CA ILE A 29 -13.05 29.35 24.73
C ILE A 29 -13.79 30.68 24.55
N PRO A 30 -14.67 30.82 23.55
CA PRO A 30 -15.47 32.02 23.37
C PRO A 30 -16.35 32.27 24.60
N ASP A 31 -16.42 33.52 25.06
CA ASP A 31 -17.26 33.91 26.21
C ASP A 31 -18.77 33.83 25.90
N ASP A 32 -19.13 33.67 24.62
CA ASP A 32 -20.49 33.72 24.08
C ASP A 32 -21.01 32.37 23.53
N LEU A 33 -20.44 31.24 23.95
CA LEU A 33 -20.98 29.93 23.61
C LEU A 33 -22.44 29.76 24.06
N GLU A 34 -23.26 29.12 23.21
CA GLU A 34 -24.67 28.86 23.51
C GLU A 34 -24.81 27.97 24.76
N GLU A 35 -25.82 28.23 25.59
CA GLU A 35 -26.13 27.42 26.76
C GLU A 35 -26.36 25.94 26.36
N GLY A 36 -25.71 25.04 27.09
CA GLY A 36 -25.75 23.59 26.81
C GLY A 36 -24.73 23.11 25.78
N THR A 37 -23.84 23.98 25.30
CA THR A 37 -22.69 23.55 24.47
C THR A 37 -21.73 22.70 25.29
N VAL A 38 -21.42 21.50 24.81
CA VAL A 38 -20.39 20.62 25.38
C VAL A 38 -19.03 21.01 24.81
N ILE A 39 -18.03 21.14 25.67
CA ILE A 39 -16.65 21.44 25.26
C ILE A 39 -15.87 20.14 25.27
N ILE A 40 -15.20 19.81 24.16
CA ILE A 40 -14.37 18.61 24.06
C ILE A 40 -12.93 18.97 23.70
N GLU A 41 -11.99 18.15 24.14
CA GLU A 41 -10.55 18.29 23.90
C GLU A 41 -10.07 17.28 22.85
N PHE A 42 -9.43 17.77 21.79
CA PHE A 42 -8.90 16.96 20.69
C PHE A 42 -7.36 16.99 20.67
N ALA A 43 -6.72 15.83 20.74
CA ALA A 43 -5.27 15.70 20.52
C ALA A 43 -4.98 15.34 19.06
N ALA A 44 -4.73 16.34 18.23
CA ALA A 44 -4.32 16.17 16.84
C ALA A 44 -2.81 15.87 16.76
N THR A 45 -2.42 14.90 15.93
CA THR A 45 -1.01 14.56 15.65
C THR A 45 -0.69 14.75 14.18
N GLN A 46 0.60 14.65 13.83
CA GLN A 46 1.09 14.86 12.46
C GLN A 46 0.71 16.24 11.90
N CYS A 47 0.58 17.25 12.76
CA CYS A 47 0.38 18.64 12.37
C CYS A 47 1.74 19.27 12.01
N ASP A 48 2.39 18.75 10.97
CA ASP A 48 3.65 19.29 10.46
C ASP A 48 3.45 20.62 9.70
N GLN A 49 4.47 21.09 8.99
CA GLN A 49 4.39 22.35 8.25
C GLN A 49 3.34 22.35 7.11
N TYR A 50 2.91 21.18 6.63
CA TYR A 50 1.91 21.03 5.57
C TYR A 50 0.50 20.85 6.16
N ALA A 51 0.38 20.07 7.23
CA ALA A 51 -0.91 19.74 7.84
C ALA A 51 -1.39 20.70 8.93
N MET A 52 -0.52 21.59 9.46
CA MET A 52 -0.89 22.49 10.57
C MET A 52 -2.05 23.44 10.23
N GLU A 53 -2.03 24.08 9.06
CA GLU A 53 -3.12 25.00 8.66
C GLU A 53 -4.40 24.23 8.31
N PRO A 54 -4.37 23.17 7.47
CA PRO A 54 -5.56 22.38 7.19
C PRO A 54 -6.23 21.81 8.44
N THR A 55 -5.44 21.30 9.40
CA THR A 55 -5.99 20.76 10.66
C THR A 55 -6.65 21.86 11.51
N ARG A 56 -6.07 23.07 11.58
CA ARG A 56 -6.70 24.20 12.28
C ARG A 56 -8.00 24.61 11.62
N ARG A 57 -7.97 24.76 10.29
CA ARG A 57 -9.15 25.14 9.52
C ARG A 57 -10.26 24.11 9.66
N MET A 58 -9.93 22.81 9.65
CA MET A 58 -10.89 21.73 9.88
C MET A 58 -11.62 21.89 11.24
N VAL A 59 -10.88 22.13 12.33
CA VAL A 59 -11.45 22.36 13.66
C VAL A 59 -12.27 23.66 13.72
N GLU A 60 -11.77 24.74 13.12
CA GLU A 60 -12.47 26.03 13.05
C GLU A 60 -13.77 25.94 12.24
N THR A 61 -13.77 25.22 11.12
CA THR A 61 -14.95 24.98 10.28
C THR A 61 -16.02 24.21 11.06
N TYR A 62 -15.63 23.13 11.76
CA TYR A 62 -16.57 22.42 12.62
C TYR A 62 -17.17 23.36 13.68
N ASN A 63 -16.33 24.01 14.48
CA ASN A 63 -16.78 24.90 15.57
C ASN A 63 -17.69 26.04 15.07
N ASN A 64 -17.45 26.57 13.87
CA ASN A 64 -18.22 27.68 13.32
C ASN A 64 -19.50 27.23 12.59
N GLY A 65 -19.56 25.99 12.14
CA GLY A 65 -20.65 25.36 11.40
C GLY A 65 -21.31 24.25 12.19
N GLN A 66 -20.98 23.00 11.85
CA GLN A 66 -21.63 21.79 12.37
C GLN A 66 -21.62 21.70 13.90
N GLY A 67 -20.55 22.12 14.57
CA GLY A 67 -20.46 22.18 16.03
C GLY A 67 -21.56 23.03 16.70
N LYS A 68 -22.05 24.08 16.03
CA LYS A 68 -23.20 24.86 16.55
C LYS A 68 -24.52 24.08 16.48
N ILE A 69 -24.67 23.25 15.44
CA ILE A 69 -25.84 22.36 15.27
C ILE A 69 -25.76 21.24 16.31
N ASP A 70 -24.58 20.66 16.47
CA ASP A 70 -24.31 19.56 17.38
C ASP A 70 -24.31 19.96 18.86
N LYS A 71 -24.19 21.27 19.13
CA LYS A 71 -23.90 21.87 20.45
C LYS A 71 -22.59 21.38 21.03
N VAL A 72 -21.55 21.35 20.20
CA VAL A 72 -20.19 20.91 20.52
C VAL A 72 -19.19 22.01 20.14
N TYR A 73 -18.26 22.29 21.04
CA TYR A 73 -17.11 23.15 20.79
C TYR A 73 -15.82 22.37 21.05
N VAL A 74 -14.90 22.39 20.09
CA VAL A 74 -13.65 21.63 20.13
C VAL A 74 -12.48 22.53 20.47
N GLN A 75 -11.76 22.18 21.53
CA GLN A 75 -10.43 22.69 21.83
C GLN A 75 -9.39 21.70 21.34
N ALA A 76 -8.60 22.09 20.34
CA ALA A 76 -7.58 21.21 19.78
C ALA A 76 -6.18 21.55 20.29
N GLN A 77 -5.43 20.52 20.65
CA GLN A 77 -3.98 20.56 20.79
C GLN A 77 -3.33 19.98 19.53
N TYR A 78 -2.50 20.79 18.88
CA TYR A 78 -1.79 20.41 17.66
C TYR A 78 -0.38 19.94 18.00
N ASN A 79 -0.08 18.68 17.68
CA ASN A 79 1.25 18.09 17.87
C ASN A 79 1.87 17.83 16.50
N THR A 80 3.13 18.25 16.30
CA THR A 80 3.83 18.13 15.01
C THR A 80 4.22 16.70 14.66
N GLY A 81 4.16 15.77 15.61
CA GLY A 81 4.43 14.35 15.42
C GLY A 81 3.61 13.50 16.38
N ASP A 82 3.95 12.23 16.48
CA ASP A 82 3.20 11.27 17.30
C ASP A 82 3.32 11.55 18.80
N MET A 83 2.27 11.20 19.52
CA MET A 83 2.22 11.31 20.97
C MET A 83 2.94 10.12 21.62
N GLY A 84 4.20 10.31 21.99
CA GLY A 84 5.04 9.24 22.55
C GLY A 84 4.61 8.69 23.92
N ASN A 85 3.72 9.37 24.65
CA ASN A 85 3.26 8.98 26.00
C ASN A 85 1.78 8.57 26.08
N LEU A 86 1.14 8.22 24.95
CA LEU A 86 -0.29 7.83 24.89
C LEU A 86 -0.68 6.78 25.93
N THR A 87 0.14 5.74 26.15
CA THR A 87 -0.14 4.71 27.17
C THR A 87 -0.38 5.31 28.54
N SER A 88 0.43 6.29 28.96
CA SER A 88 0.25 6.95 30.26
C SER A 88 -0.98 7.85 30.26
N MET A 89 -1.19 8.59 29.17
CA MET A 89 -2.26 9.58 29.04
C MET A 89 -3.66 8.97 29.00
N LEU A 90 -3.78 7.78 28.39
CA LEU A 90 -5.03 7.06 28.25
C LEU A 90 -5.34 6.19 29.47
N SER A 91 -4.36 5.93 30.36
CA SER A 91 -4.50 4.93 31.43
C SER A 91 -5.53 5.26 32.51
N ARG A 92 -5.68 6.55 32.90
CA ARG A 92 -6.59 7.03 33.96
C ARG A 92 -6.91 8.51 33.77
N ASN A 93 -8.18 8.90 33.89
CA ASN A 93 -8.66 10.29 33.79
C ASN A 93 -8.04 11.04 32.61
N CYS A 94 -8.28 10.52 31.40
CA CYS A 94 -7.79 11.14 30.18
C CYS A 94 -8.50 12.48 29.98
N ARG A 95 -7.74 13.54 29.73
CA ARG A 95 -8.32 14.87 29.47
C ARG A 95 -8.86 15.03 28.05
N TYR A 96 -8.46 14.16 27.12
CA TYR A 96 -8.85 14.28 25.71
C TYR A 96 -10.05 13.39 25.45
N ASN A 97 -10.99 13.91 24.68
CA ASN A 97 -12.17 13.20 24.22
C ASN A 97 -11.94 12.53 22.86
N VAL A 98 -11.07 13.11 22.04
CA VAL A 98 -10.63 12.55 20.75
C VAL A 98 -9.11 12.60 20.67
N VAL A 99 -8.49 11.52 20.21
CA VAL A 99 -7.04 11.44 19.99
C VAL A 99 -6.74 10.86 18.62
N THR A 100 -5.68 11.33 17.96
CA THR A 100 -5.13 10.69 16.76
C THR A 100 -4.12 9.62 17.16
N VAL A 101 -4.26 8.40 16.64
CA VAL A 101 -3.47 7.21 16.99
C VAL A 101 -2.89 6.59 15.73
N MET A 102 -1.59 6.32 15.71
CA MET A 102 -0.94 5.61 14.60
C MET A 102 -1.23 4.11 14.66
N ASP A 103 -1.32 3.45 13.51
CA ASP A 103 -1.49 1.99 13.39
C ASP A 103 -0.52 1.18 14.27
N THR A 104 0.78 1.52 14.30
CA THR A 104 1.80 0.84 15.12
C THR A 104 1.54 0.95 16.64
N GLN A 105 0.77 1.95 17.08
CA GLN A 105 0.42 2.16 18.48
C GLN A 105 -0.92 1.51 18.82
N PHE A 106 -1.81 1.36 17.84
CA PHE A 106 -3.21 1.00 18.06
C PHE A 106 -3.39 -0.31 18.80
N LYS A 107 -2.88 -1.44 18.28
CA LYS A 107 -3.08 -2.76 18.91
C LYS A 107 -2.52 -2.81 20.33
N THR A 108 -1.40 -2.12 20.58
CA THR A 108 -0.81 -1.95 21.91
C THR A 108 -1.76 -1.25 22.88
N LEU A 109 -2.46 -0.20 22.44
CA LEU A 109 -3.38 0.55 23.28
C LEU A 109 -4.75 -0.14 23.41
N ALA A 110 -5.24 -0.74 22.32
CA ALA A 110 -6.53 -1.42 22.25
C ALA A 110 -6.61 -2.64 23.17
N VAL A 111 -5.57 -3.50 23.22
CA VAL A 111 -5.54 -4.66 24.15
C VAL A 111 -5.55 -4.25 25.64
N ARG A 112 -5.28 -2.98 25.95
CA ARG A 112 -5.36 -2.42 27.31
C ARG A 112 -6.71 -1.79 27.62
N ASP A 113 -7.67 -1.93 26.70
CA ASP A 113 -9.02 -1.39 26.82
C ASP A 113 -9.04 0.14 26.96
N TYR A 114 -8.15 0.83 26.25
CA TYR A 114 -8.01 2.29 26.33
C TYR A 114 -8.91 3.08 25.38
N PHE A 115 -9.61 2.42 24.47
CA PHE A 115 -10.52 3.05 23.52
C PHE A 115 -11.96 2.61 23.76
N LEU A 116 -12.89 3.54 23.57
CA LEU A 116 -14.31 3.29 23.59
C LEU A 116 -14.73 2.54 22.31
N PRO A 117 -15.44 1.40 22.41
CA PRO A 117 -16.13 0.81 21.27
C PRO A 117 -17.14 1.77 20.67
N LEU A 118 -17.01 2.02 19.38
CA LEU A 118 -17.82 2.99 18.65
C LEU A 118 -19.15 2.39 18.16
N ASP A 119 -19.29 1.07 18.15
CA ASP A 119 -20.45 0.36 17.59
C ASP A 119 -21.78 0.84 18.18
N ASP A 120 -21.85 1.11 19.49
CA ASP A 120 -23.04 1.62 20.17
C ASP A 120 -23.36 3.09 19.84
N TYR A 121 -22.40 3.83 19.26
CA TYR A 121 -22.52 5.24 18.90
C TYR A 121 -22.68 5.46 17.39
N LEU A 122 -22.56 4.42 16.56
CA LEU A 122 -22.77 4.46 15.11
C LEU A 122 -24.28 4.43 14.76
N THR A 123 -25.01 5.45 15.19
CA THR A 123 -26.42 5.66 14.79
C THR A 123 -26.53 5.96 13.30
N ASP A 124 -27.76 5.87 12.75
CA ASP A 124 -28.01 6.17 11.33
C ASP A 124 -27.53 7.58 10.95
N ASP A 125 -27.81 8.59 11.79
CA ASP A 125 -27.35 9.99 11.57
C ASP A 125 -25.81 10.11 11.58
N ILE A 126 -25.14 9.33 12.44
CA ILE A 126 -23.67 9.31 12.51
C ILE A 126 -23.08 8.63 11.28
N LYS A 127 -23.71 7.54 10.80
CA LYS A 127 -23.31 6.86 9.56
C LYS A 127 -23.54 7.73 8.33
N GLU A 128 -24.63 8.51 8.30
CA GLU A 128 -24.88 9.51 7.27
C GLU A 128 -23.80 10.60 7.28
N THR A 129 -23.44 11.11 8.46
CA THR A 129 -22.37 12.11 8.61
C THR A 129 -21.01 11.58 8.17
N LEU A 130 -20.71 10.31 8.47
CA LEU A 130 -19.47 9.63 8.09
C LEU A 130 -19.41 9.29 6.60
N ASP A 131 -20.53 9.33 5.88
CA ASP A 131 -20.66 8.68 4.56
C ASP A 131 -20.16 7.22 4.61
N TRP A 132 -20.69 6.46 5.59
CA TRP A 132 -20.14 5.17 6.04
C TRP A 132 -19.83 4.16 4.93
N GLU A 133 -20.70 4.03 3.93
CA GLU A 133 -20.55 3.08 2.83
C GLU A 133 -19.41 3.46 1.85
N ASN A 134 -18.86 4.67 1.97
CA ASN A 134 -17.74 5.15 1.18
C ASN A 134 -16.40 5.05 1.92
N ILE A 135 -16.34 4.40 3.08
CA ILE A 135 -15.06 4.13 3.76
C ILE A 135 -14.54 2.75 3.31
N PRO A 136 -13.35 2.66 2.68
CA PRO A 136 -12.80 1.37 2.26
C PRO A 136 -12.63 0.39 3.43
N ASP A 137 -12.99 -0.88 3.22
CA ASP A 137 -12.93 -1.95 4.23
C ASP A 137 -11.54 -2.05 4.88
N GLY A 138 -10.47 -2.01 4.06
CA GLY A 138 -9.10 -2.07 4.57
C GLY A 138 -8.73 -0.91 5.51
N LEU A 139 -9.35 0.27 5.34
CA LEU A 139 -9.16 1.41 6.24
C LEU A 139 -10.07 1.35 7.47
N LEU A 140 -11.15 0.58 7.42
CA LEU A 140 -12.08 0.42 8.52
C LEU A 140 -11.66 -0.72 9.46
N ASP A 141 -11.44 -1.91 8.89
CA ASP A 141 -11.30 -3.15 9.64
C ASP A 141 -9.98 -3.21 10.43
N ARG A 142 -8.95 -2.50 9.99
CA ARG A 142 -7.68 -2.38 10.73
C ARG A 142 -7.80 -1.73 12.12
N TRP A 143 -8.90 -1.02 12.39
CA TRP A 143 -9.17 -0.35 13.66
C TRP A 143 -10.13 -1.11 14.57
N ARG A 144 -10.29 -2.41 14.31
CA ARG A 144 -11.16 -3.28 15.10
C ARG A 144 -10.38 -4.20 16.04
N LEU A 145 -10.91 -4.40 17.25
CA LEU A 145 -10.40 -5.38 18.21
C LEU A 145 -11.48 -5.80 19.22
N THR A 146 -11.52 -7.08 19.61
CA THR A 146 -12.36 -7.55 20.72
C THR A 146 -11.91 -6.96 22.06
N ALA A 147 -12.86 -6.79 22.98
CA ALA A 147 -12.60 -6.28 24.33
C ALA A 147 -11.88 -7.32 25.22
N GLU A 148 -12.17 -8.59 24.99
CA GLU A 148 -11.61 -9.72 25.75
C GLU A 148 -11.07 -10.79 24.80
N THR A 149 -10.26 -11.69 25.35
CA THR A 149 -9.77 -12.85 24.62
C THR A 149 -10.83 -13.95 24.52
N ASP A 150 -10.77 -14.74 23.46
CA ASP A 150 -11.54 -15.97 23.32
C ASP A 150 -11.13 -17.06 24.35
N ALA A 151 -11.76 -18.24 24.25
CA ALA A 151 -11.46 -19.37 25.12
C ALA A 151 -10.00 -19.89 24.98
N ASN A 152 -9.32 -19.57 23.88
CA ASN A 152 -7.94 -19.94 23.60
C ASN A 152 -6.93 -18.84 23.95
N GLY A 153 -7.40 -17.68 24.42
CA GLY A 153 -6.57 -16.57 24.85
C GLY A 153 -6.16 -15.60 23.72
N PHE A 154 -6.91 -15.55 22.61
CA PHE A 154 -6.69 -14.63 21.50
C PHE A 154 -7.66 -13.45 21.54
N TYR A 155 -7.15 -12.24 21.37
CA TYR A 155 -7.98 -11.13 20.90
C TYR A 155 -8.23 -11.31 19.41
N HIS A 156 -9.40 -10.91 18.91
CA HIS A 156 -9.67 -10.89 17.47
C HIS A 156 -9.61 -9.44 16.99
N ALA A 157 -8.85 -9.21 15.93
CA ALA A 157 -8.72 -7.93 15.24
C ALA A 157 -9.29 -8.08 13.83
N GLY A 158 -9.81 -6.99 13.28
CA GLY A 158 -10.37 -7.02 11.94
C GLY A 158 -11.89 -7.19 11.89
N LYS A 159 -12.37 -7.62 10.73
CA LYS A 159 -13.79 -7.76 10.41
C LYS A 159 -14.51 -8.57 11.49
N GLY A 160 -15.72 -8.13 11.86
CA GLY A 160 -16.52 -8.78 12.91
C GLY A 160 -16.15 -8.43 14.36
N SER A 161 -15.04 -7.72 14.60
CA SER A 161 -14.66 -7.22 15.92
C SER A 161 -15.15 -5.78 16.17
N ASN A 162 -15.13 -5.33 17.44
CA ASN A 162 -15.59 -3.98 17.82
C ASN A 162 -14.75 -2.91 17.13
N LEU A 163 -15.38 -1.86 16.61
CA LEU A 163 -14.70 -0.71 16.03
C LEU A 163 -14.21 0.22 17.13
N LEU A 164 -12.91 0.54 17.15
CA LEU A 164 -12.29 1.36 18.20
C LEU A 164 -11.74 2.70 17.69
N GLY A 165 -11.80 2.92 16.37
CA GLY A 165 -11.38 4.15 15.73
C GLY A 165 -11.88 4.22 14.29
N ILE A 166 -11.86 5.43 13.72
CA ILE A 166 -12.15 5.67 12.30
C ILE A 166 -10.89 6.22 11.65
N SER A 167 -10.55 5.73 10.45
CA SER A 167 -9.36 6.16 9.72
C SER A 167 -9.36 7.67 9.49
N ALA A 168 -8.19 8.28 9.62
CA ALA A 168 -7.95 9.71 9.43
C ALA A 168 -7.32 9.99 8.05
N GLY A 169 -7.71 9.22 7.04
CA GLY A 169 -7.09 9.16 5.71
C GLY A 169 -6.23 7.91 5.52
N ASP A 170 -5.36 7.93 4.51
CA ASP A 170 -4.44 6.84 4.19
C ASP A 170 -3.10 7.35 3.64
N VAL A 171 -2.04 6.56 3.81
CA VAL A 171 -0.74 6.80 3.17
C VAL A 171 -0.33 5.54 2.41
N PRO A 172 -0.93 5.28 1.23
CA PRO A 172 -0.63 4.08 0.45
C PRO A 172 0.79 4.14 -0.13
N LEU A 173 1.41 2.97 -0.28
CA LEU A 173 2.62 2.84 -1.11
C LEU A 173 2.28 2.97 -2.59
N LEU A 174 3.12 3.71 -3.30
CA LEU A 174 3.00 4.06 -4.72
C LEU A 174 4.38 4.01 -5.37
N ILE A 175 4.42 3.86 -6.69
CA ILE A 175 5.64 4.09 -7.47
C ILE A 175 5.71 5.57 -7.83
N PHE A 176 6.64 6.29 -7.22
CA PHE A 176 7.10 7.58 -7.71
C PHE A 176 8.01 7.36 -8.92
N TYR A 177 7.78 8.10 -10.00
CA TYR A 177 8.63 8.08 -11.18
C TYR A 177 9.00 9.50 -11.60
N ASN A 178 10.20 9.67 -12.15
CA ASN A 178 10.69 10.95 -12.64
C ASN A 178 10.28 11.14 -14.11
N GLU A 179 9.37 12.09 -14.36
CA GLU A 179 8.80 12.35 -15.67
C GLU A 179 9.86 12.84 -16.66
N GLU A 180 10.78 13.72 -16.23
CA GLU A 180 11.85 14.21 -17.13
C GLU A 180 12.77 13.07 -17.59
N ILE A 181 13.03 12.08 -16.72
CA ILE A 181 13.83 10.92 -17.08
C ILE A 181 13.06 10.03 -18.07
N PHE A 182 11.79 9.73 -17.79
CA PHE A 182 10.97 8.91 -18.67
C PHE A 182 10.82 9.55 -20.06
N GLU A 183 10.53 10.85 -20.13
CA GLU A 183 10.46 11.59 -21.38
C GLU A 183 11.81 11.68 -22.10
N GLY A 184 12.91 11.74 -21.34
CA GLY A 184 14.27 11.75 -21.85
C GLY A 184 14.68 10.43 -22.53
N GLU A 185 14.12 9.31 -22.09
CA GLU A 185 14.25 7.99 -22.70
C GLU A 185 13.19 7.71 -23.80
N ASP A 186 12.51 8.77 -24.27
CA ASP A 186 11.44 8.72 -25.26
C ASP A 186 10.28 7.78 -24.87
N ILE A 187 9.98 7.68 -23.57
CA ILE A 187 8.80 6.97 -23.07
C ILE A 187 7.59 7.91 -23.10
N ASN A 188 6.53 7.48 -23.77
CA ASN A 188 5.28 8.22 -23.86
C ASN A 188 4.42 7.92 -22.62
N ILE A 189 4.18 8.93 -21.79
CA ILE A 189 3.35 8.79 -20.59
C ILE A 189 1.88 9.06 -20.96
N ILE A 190 0.99 8.14 -20.56
CA ILE A 190 -0.46 8.31 -20.62
C ILE A 190 -1.09 8.07 -19.25
N SER A 191 -2.30 8.57 -19.05
CA SER A 191 -3.04 8.46 -17.78
C SER A 191 -4.48 8.06 -18.04
N VAL A 192 -4.69 6.76 -18.29
CA VAL A 192 -6.02 6.20 -18.61
C VAL A 192 -6.26 4.98 -17.74
N ALA A 193 -7.28 5.02 -16.89
CA ALA A 193 -7.60 3.86 -16.06
C ALA A 193 -8.01 2.68 -16.95
N GLU A 194 -7.69 1.46 -16.54
CA GLU A 194 -7.97 0.26 -17.33
C GLU A 194 -9.46 0.11 -17.68
N THR A 195 -10.34 0.45 -16.75
CA THR A 195 -11.80 0.45 -16.93
C THR A 195 -12.29 1.46 -17.98
N GLU A 196 -11.48 2.48 -18.31
CA GLU A 196 -11.79 3.54 -19.26
C GLU A 196 -11.06 3.34 -20.60
N LEU A 197 -10.16 2.36 -20.70
CA LEU A 197 -9.21 2.22 -21.79
C LEU A 197 -9.89 1.97 -23.13
N ALA A 198 -10.95 1.15 -23.14
CA ALA A 198 -11.72 0.86 -24.35
C ALA A 198 -12.40 2.11 -24.93
N ASP A 199 -13.05 2.89 -24.07
CA ASP A 199 -13.73 4.13 -24.46
C ASP A 199 -12.72 5.19 -24.91
N TYR A 200 -11.59 5.31 -24.20
CA TYR A 200 -10.49 6.18 -24.57
C TYR A 200 -9.93 5.82 -25.96
N ASN A 201 -9.69 4.53 -26.21
CA ASN A 201 -9.21 4.04 -27.50
C ASN A 201 -10.17 4.37 -28.63
N GLN A 202 -11.47 4.14 -28.42
CA GLN A 202 -12.50 4.47 -29.39
C GLN A 202 -12.56 5.98 -29.68
N ALA A 203 -12.49 6.82 -28.64
CA ALA A 203 -12.60 8.27 -28.77
C ALA A 203 -11.38 8.91 -29.45
N ASN A 204 -10.18 8.35 -29.23
CA ASN A 204 -8.92 8.92 -29.72
C ASN A 204 -8.36 8.19 -30.95
N GLY A 205 -8.99 7.10 -31.40
CA GLY A 205 -8.49 6.29 -32.50
C GLY A 205 -7.18 5.56 -32.16
N THR A 206 -6.96 5.28 -30.87
CA THR A 206 -5.79 4.56 -30.35
C THR A 206 -6.13 3.09 -30.12
N GLN A 207 -5.10 2.26 -29.85
CA GLN A 207 -5.27 0.84 -29.54
C GLN A 207 -4.33 0.43 -28.40
N TYR A 208 -4.29 1.24 -27.34
CA TYR A 208 -3.53 0.92 -26.15
C TYR A 208 -4.09 -0.35 -25.49
N GLN A 209 -3.19 -1.24 -25.07
CA GLN A 209 -3.49 -2.46 -24.33
C GLN A 209 -3.38 -2.23 -22.82
N PRO A 210 -4.01 -3.09 -21.98
CA PRO A 210 -4.08 -2.92 -20.52
C PRO A 210 -2.75 -3.29 -19.82
N HIS A 211 -1.71 -2.50 -20.09
CA HIS A 211 -0.38 -2.61 -19.51
C HIS A 211 -0.02 -1.34 -18.73
N GLY A 212 0.75 -1.50 -17.66
CA GLY A 212 1.40 -0.37 -16.99
C GLY A 212 2.58 0.16 -17.82
N TYR A 213 3.32 -0.74 -18.47
CA TYR A 213 4.34 -0.41 -19.46
C TYR A 213 4.26 -1.36 -20.66
N ALA A 214 4.33 -0.84 -21.89
CA ALA A 214 4.33 -1.65 -23.10
C ALA A 214 5.14 -1.03 -24.23
N GLU A 215 5.61 -1.88 -25.13
CA GLU A 215 6.28 -1.49 -26.37
C GLU A 215 5.43 -1.89 -27.57
N TYR A 216 5.14 -0.94 -28.46
CA TYR A 216 4.37 -1.16 -29.69
C TYR A 216 5.28 -1.06 -30.90
N SER A 217 5.13 -1.96 -31.87
CA SER A 217 5.93 -1.94 -33.09
C SER A 217 5.71 -0.64 -33.87
N ALA A 218 6.80 0.05 -34.22
CA ALA A 218 6.71 1.23 -35.08
C ALA A 218 6.23 0.90 -36.50
N GLU A 219 6.42 -0.35 -36.95
CA GLU A 219 6.02 -0.81 -38.28
C GLU A 219 4.53 -1.13 -38.35
N SER A 220 4.02 -1.95 -37.42
CA SER A 220 2.63 -2.44 -37.51
C SER A 220 1.62 -1.57 -36.77
N CYS A 221 1.99 -0.89 -35.68
CA CYS A 221 1.08 -0.08 -34.87
C CYS A 221 0.95 1.36 -35.40
N THR A 222 0.56 1.50 -36.67
CA THR A 222 0.48 2.79 -37.37
C THR A 222 -0.45 3.83 -36.71
N TRP A 223 -1.37 3.40 -35.84
CA TRP A 223 -2.22 4.30 -35.04
C TRP A 223 -1.40 5.16 -34.07
N ALA A 224 -0.27 4.65 -33.56
CA ALA A 224 0.58 5.33 -32.58
C ALA A 224 1.23 6.59 -33.18
N ALA A 225 1.67 6.51 -34.45
CA ALA A 225 2.16 7.67 -35.19
C ALA A 225 1.06 8.74 -35.35
N ALA A 226 -0.18 8.31 -35.64
CA ALA A 226 -1.33 9.21 -35.77
C ALA A 226 -1.72 9.86 -34.42
N ALA A 227 -1.49 9.15 -33.32
CA ALA A 227 -1.62 9.67 -31.96
C ALA A 227 -0.48 10.61 -31.54
N GLY A 228 0.54 10.77 -32.38
CA GLY A 228 1.67 11.67 -32.12
C GLY A 228 2.72 11.12 -31.15
N LEU A 229 2.75 9.80 -30.93
CA LEU A 229 3.74 9.18 -30.05
C LEU A 229 5.16 9.30 -30.62
N LYS A 230 6.12 9.50 -29.72
CA LYS A 230 7.55 9.50 -30.05
C LYS A 230 8.04 8.05 -30.17
N THR A 231 8.84 7.79 -31.20
CA THR A 231 9.55 6.51 -31.32
C THR A 231 10.75 6.47 -30.39
N SER A 232 11.10 5.27 -29.97
CA SER A 232 12.28 4.92 -29.18
C SER A 232 12.85 3.61 -29.73
N THR A 233 13.88 3.08 -29.07
CA THR A 233 14.47 1.77 -29.41
C THR A 233 14.26 0.81 -28.24
N SER A 234 13.69 -0.37 -28.54
CA SER A 234 13.54 -1.45 -27.56
C SER A 234 14.90 -1.97 -27.11
N TYR A 235 14.93 -2.68 -25.99
CA TYR A 235 16.16 -3.37 -25.55
C TYR A 235 16.72 -4.33 -26.61
N GLY A 236 15.86 -4.90 -27.45
CA GLY A 236 16.22 -5.76 -28.59
C GLY A 236 16.78 -5.02 -29.80
N GLY A 237 16.82 -3.69 -29.81
CA GLY A 237 17.30 -2.88 -30.93
C GLY A 237 16.27 -2.64 -32.03
N VAL A 238 14.98 -2.83 -31.74
CA VAL A 238 13.86 -2.62 -32.67
C VAL A 238 13.26 -1.23 -32.42
N GLU A 239 12.89 -0.52 -33.47
CA GLU A 239 12.19 0.76 -33.34
C GLU A 239 10.75 0.53 -32.86
N VAL A 240 10.37 1.19 -31.76
CA VAL A 240 9.11 0.98 -31.06
C VAL A 240 8.53 2.29 -30.56
N TYR A 241 7.27 2.27 -30.13
CA TYR A 241 6.69 3.25 -29.22
C TYR A 241 6.70 2.67 -27.81
N LYS A 242 7.50 3.25 -26.90
CA LYS A 242 7.46 2.93 -25.47
C LYS A 242 6.32 3.71 -24.84
N VAL A 243 5.41 3.04 -24.13
CA VAL A 243 4.24 3.67 -23.49
C VAL A 243 4.19 3.25 -22.03
N PHE A 244 4.12 4.24 -21.14
CA PHE A 244 3.89 4.05 -19.72
C PHE A 244 2.51 4.59 -19.36
N ASN A 245 1.58 3.71 -18.98
CA ASN A 245 0.28 4.12 -18.48
C ASN A 245 0.32 4.16 -16.95
N ASN A 246 0.45 5.35 -16.39
CA ASN A 246 0.58 5.54 -14.95
C ASN A 246 -0.72 5.26 -14.17
N ARG A 247 -1.81 4.85 -14.84
CA ARG A 247 -3.08 4.43 -14.22
C ARG A 247 -3.35 2.93 -14.33
N ILE A 248 -2.36 2.15 -14.74
CA ILE A 248 -2.44 0.69 -14.80
C ILE A 248 -1.24 0.11 -14.05
N PRO A 249 -1.43 -0.79 -13.07
CA PRO A 249 -0.32 -1.50 -12.44
C PRO A 249 0.56 -2.21 -13.48
N MET A 250 1.88 -2.02 -13.40
CA MET A 250 2.80 -2.85 -14.19
C MET A 250 2.70 -4.31 -13.76
N SER A 251 2.94 -5.24 -14.69
CA SER A 251 3.27 -6.63 -14.35
C SER A 251 4.67 -6.77 -13.76
N TRP A 252 5.01 -7.92 -13.18
CA TRP A 252 6.36 -8.19 -12.66
C TRP A 252 7.40 -8.08 -13.79
N GLU A 253 7.08 -8.64 -14.95
CA GLU A 253 7.84 -8.60 -16.21
C GLU A 253 8.10 -7.14 -16.64
N GLU A 254 7.03 -6.35 -16.72
CA GLU A 254 7.10 -4.95 -17.12
C GLU A 254 8.00 -4.14 -16.20
N LEU A 255 7.83 -4.28 -14.88
CA LEU A 255 8.65 -3.55 -13.92
C LEU A 255 10.13 -3.94 -14.04
N ARG A 256 10.45 -5.24 -14.05
CA ARG A 256 11.86 -5.69 -14.08
C ARG A 256 12.54 -5.30 -15.39
N CYS A 257 11.83 -5.39 -16.52
CA CYS A 257 12.38 -4.99 -17.82
C CYS A 257 12.52 -3.48 -17.96
N LEU A 258 11.55 -2.69 -17.50
CA LEU A 258 11.66 -1.23 -17.50
C LEU A 258 12.79 -0.76 -16.57
N ALA A 259 12.90 -1.34 -15.37
CA ALA A 259 14.01 -1.05 -14.46
C ALA A 259 15.37 -1.43 -15.07
N ARG A 260 15.45 -2.55 -15.81
CA ARG A 260 16.66 -2.94 -16.53
C ARG A 260 17.07 -1.91 -17.56
N ASP A 261 16.12 -1.42 -18.38
CA ASP A 261 16.40 -0.48 -19.45
C ASP A 261 17.04 0.83 -18.94
N PHE A 262 16.69 1.26 -17.72
CA PHE A 262 17.35 2.39 -17.06
C PHE A 262 18.72 2.05 -16.43
N THR A 263 19.00 0.78 -16.16
CA THR A 263 20.15 0.34 -15.35
C THR A 263 21.43 0.25 -16.19
N LYS A 264 22.51 0.88 -15.69
CA LYS A 264 23.81 1.03 -16.36
C LYS A 264 24.48 -0.28 -16.71
N GLU A 265 24.33 -1.30 -15.87
CA GLU A 265 24.86 -2.63 -16.15
C GLU A 265 24.34 -3.18 -17.48
N TYR A 266 23.11 -2.83 -17.86
CA TYR A 266 22.44 -3.27 -19.07
C TYR A 266 22.46 -2.24 -20.20
N GLY A 267 23.19 -1.13 -20.03
CA GLY A 267 23.34 -0.09 -21.05
C GLY A 267 22.50 1.17 -20.82
N GLY A 268 21.74 1.25 -19.73
CA GLY A 268 21.04 2.48 -19.32
C GLY A 268 21.97 3.54 -18.72
N GLU A 269 21.42 4.68 -18.31
CA GLU A 269 22.20 5.80 -17.76
C GLU A 269 22.37 5.76 -16.23
N TYR A 270 21.48 5.07 -15.52
CA TYR A 270 21.32 5.16 -14.07
C TYR A 270 21.95 3.97 -13.36
N ASP A 271 22.45 4.16 -12.14
CA ASP A 271 23.07 3.05 -11.41
C ASP A 271 22.05 1.91 -11.18
N TYR A 272 20.78 2.27 -10.98
CA TYR A 272 19.65 1.34 -10.85
C TYR A 272 18.38 1.98 -11.41
N GLY A 273 17.49 1.17 -11.98
CA GLY A 273 16.23 1.64 -12.57
C GLY A 273 15.07 1.71 -11.59
N TYR A 274 15.15 0.99 -10.47
CA TYR A 274 14.07 0.88 -9.50
C TYR A 274 14.60 0.84 -8.07
N MET A 275 13.77 1.26 -7.12
CA MET A 275 14.07 1.14 -5.71
C MET A 275 12.82 0.84 -4.89
N SER A 276 12.87 -0.19 -4.03
CA SER A 276 11.85 -0.44 -3.02
C SER A 276 12.42 -1.06 -1.74
N GLU A 277 11.95 -0.58 -0.59
CA GLU A 277 12.12 -1.27 0.69
C GLU A 277 11.05 -2.36 0.90
N TRP A 278 9.82 -2.12 0.46
CA TRP A 278 8.69 -2.96 0.80
C TRP A 278 8.31 -3.90 -0.34
N TRP A 279 7.75 -5.05 0.02
CA TRP A 279 7.48 -6.15 -0.92
C TRP A 279 6.07 -6.73 -0.80
N PHE A 280 5.27 -6.31 0.19
CA PHE A 280 3.95 -6.88 0.50
C PHE A 280 3.04 -7.00 -0.72
N TYR A 281 3.02 -5.98 -1.57
CA TYR A 281 2.21 -5.94 -2.78
C TYR A 281 2.56 -7.05 -3.79
N TYR A 282 3.76 -7.64 -3.77
CA TYR A 282 4.05 -8.85 -4.56
C TYR A 282 3.27 -10.05 -4.02
N GLY A 283 3.37 -10.33 -2.71
CA GLY A 283 2.72 -11.47 -2.08
C GLY A 283 1.20 -11.33 -2.08
N TRP A 284 0.70 -10.19 -1.61
CA TRP A 284 -0.74 -9.92 -1.51
C TRP A 284 -1.43 -9.94 -2.87
N SER A 285 -0.75 -9.55 -3.95
CA SER A 285 -1.32 -9.62 -5.30
C SER A 285 -1.69 -11.04 -5.70
N VAL A 286 -0.96 -12.05 -5.22
CA VAL A 286 -1.26 -13.46 -5.48
C VAL A 286 -1.93 -14.17 -4.29
N GLY A 287 -2.36 -13.44 -3.25
CA GLY A 287 -3.05 -14.02 -2.08
C GLY A 287 -2.12 -14.57 -1.00
N GLY A 288 -0.81 -14.36 -1.13
CA GLY A 288 0.18 -14.73 -0.11
C GLY A 288 0.46 -13.61 0.89
N ASP A 289 1.05 -13.95 2.05
CA ASP A 289 1.49 -13.01 3.10
C ASP A 289 2.80 -13.52 3.74
N CYS A 290 3.53 -12.71 4.53
CA CYS A 290 4.61 -13.17 5.41
C CYS A 290 4.14 -13.94 6.64
N VAL A 291 2.88 -13.80 7.04
CA VAL A 291 2.33 -14.47 8.21
C VAL A 291 1.03 -15.17 7.85
N GLY A 292 0.91 -16.45 8.21
CA GLY A 292 -0.29 -17.23 7.96
C GLY A 292 -0.72 -18.02 9.19
N TRP A 293 -2.03 -18.15 9.38
CA TRP A 293 -2.58 -18.93 10.48
C TRP A 293 -2.59 -20.43 10.15
N ASP A 294 -2.10 -21.23 11.10
CA ASP A 294 -2.14 -22.69 11.02
C ASP A 294 -3.22 -23.25 11.95
N GLU A 295 -4.33 -23.68 11.36
CA GLU A 295 -5.48 -24.27 12.07
C GLU A 295 -5.12 -25.53 12.87
N GLU A 296 -4.11 -26.30 12.45
CA GLU A 296 -3.74 -27.52 13.18
C GLU A 296 -3.04 -27.23 14.51
N SER A 297 -2.19 -26.20 14.53
CA SER A 297 -1.42 -25.82 15.72
C SER A 297 -2.04 -24.64 16.48
N ASN A 298 -3.07 -24.00 15.91
CA ASN A 298 -3.77 -22.82 16.44
C ASN A 298 -2.78 -21.67 16.73
N ARG A 299 -1.89 -21.41 15.75
CA ARG A 299 -0.77 -20.47 15.84
C ARG A 299 -0.44 -19.90 14.46
N TYR A 300 0.17 -18.72 14.46
CA TYR A 300 0.79 -18.17 13.26
C TYR A 300 2.11 -18.86 12.91
N LYS A 301 2.37 -18.94 11.61
CA LYS A 301 3.62 -19.37 11.00
C LYS A 301 4.14 -18.30 10.05
N PHE A 302 5.44 -18.35 9.80
CA PHE A 302 6.13 -17.53 8.84
C PHE A 302 6.03 -18.17 7.46
N THR A 303 5.48 -17.43 6.49
CA THR A 303 4.97 -18.03 5.25
C THR A 303 5.69 -17.55 3.99
N ILE A 304 6.74 -16.72 4.11
CA ILE A 304 7.52 -16.30 2.93
C ILE A 304 8.13 -17.50 2.19
N GLY A 305 8.37 -18.61 2.90
CA GLY A 305 8.92 -19.85 2.36
C GLY A 305 7.88 -20.78 1.75
N ASP A 306 6.60 -20.41 1.75
CA ASP A 306 5.52 -21.29 1.32
C ASP A 306 5.47 -21.44 -0.21
N LYS A 307 5.58 -22.70 -0.66
CA LYS A 307 5.60 -23.11 -2.07
C LYS A 307 4.26 -23.68 -2.52
N ASN A 308 3.26 -23.73 -1.65
CA ASN A 308 1.91 -24.15 -2.03
C ASN A 308 1.27 -23.08 -2.92
N ALA A 309 0.47 -23.52 -3.89
CA ALA A 309 -0.18 -22.61 -4.81
C ALA A 309 -1.22 -21.73 -4.10
N ASN A 310 -1.41 -20.52 -4.62
CA ASN A 310 -2.56 -19.68 -4.30
C ASN A 310 -3.62 -19.80 -5.38
N TYR A 311 -4.75 -19.11 -5.23
CA TYR A 311 -5.86 -19.27 -6.17
C TYR A 311 -6.61 -17.96 -6.46
N LEU A 312 -7.05 -17.82 -7.71
CA LEU A 312 -8.00 -16.81 -8.18
C LEU A 312 -9.38 -17.45 -8.34
N ALA A 313 -10.43 -16.82 -7.81
CA ALA A 313 -11.80 -17.23 -8.07
C ALA A 313 -12.21 -16.87 -9.51
N ILE A 314 -12.59 -17.86 -10.31
CA ILE A 314 -13.02 -17.67 -11.71
C ILE A 314 -14.54 -17.85 -11.91
N ASP A 315 -15.24 -18.14 -10.82
CA ASP A 315 -16.69 -18.11 -10.66
C ASP A 315 -17.00 -17.80 -9.18
N ASP A 316 -18.24 -17.44 -8.85
CA ASP A 316 -18.67 -17.29 -7.46
C ASP A 316 -18.48 -18.63 -6.71
N VAL A 317 -17.73 -18.59 -5.61
CA VAL A 317 -17.28 -19.79 -4.89
C VAL A 317 -17.19 -19.53 -3.39
N THR A 318 -17.53 -20.55 -2.60
CA THR A 318 -17.30 -20.55 -1.15
C THR A 318 -16.15 -21.50 -0.85
N VAL A 319 -15.10 -21.02 -0.19
CA VAL A 319 -13.94 -21.83 0.24
C VAL A 319 -13.79 -21.70 1.74
N ASN A 320 -13.78 -22.82 2.45
CA ASN A 320 -13.61 -22.86 3.90
C ASN A 320 -14.55 -21.91 4.70
N GLY A 321 -15.71 -21.58 4.13
CA GLY A 321 -16.72 -20.71 4.75
C GLY A 321 -16.66 -19.24 4.31
N THR A 322 -15.64 -18.85 3.55
CA THR A 322 -15.50 -17.52 2.94
C THR A 322 -16.09 -17.52 1.54
N ASP A 323 -16.94 -16.53 1.23
CA ASP A 323 -17.51 -16.34 -0.10
C ASP A 323 -16.62 -15.41 -0.93
N TYR A 324 -16.22 -15.87 -2.10
CA TYR A 324 -15.46 -15.12 -3.09
C TYR A 324 -16.28 -14.87 -4.35
N LYS A 325 -16.15 -13.67 -4.91
CA LYS A 325 -16.67 -13.29 -6.22
C LYS A 325 -15.69 -13.62 -7.33
N LYS A 326 -16.24 -13.86 -8.52
CA LYS A 326 -15.43 -13.99 -9.74
C LYS A 326 -14.47 -12.81 -9.87
N GLY A 327 -13.17 -13.09 -9.97
CA GLY A 327 -12.09 -12.12 -10.07
C GLY A 327 -11.36 -11.81 -8.76
N GLU A 328 -11.84 -12.31 -7.61
CA GLU A 328 -11.16 -12.13 -6.32
C GLU A 328 -10.08 -13.19 -6.10
N VAL A 329 -8.98 -12.79 -5.46
CA VAL A 329 -7.90 -13.70 -5.09
C VAL A 329 -8.19 -14.24 -3.69
N LEU A 330 -8.04 -15.56 -3.52
CA LEU A 330 -8.31 -16.21 -2.26
C LEU A 330 -7.29 -15.76 -1.20
N GLU A 331 -7.76 -15.54 0.03
CA GLU A 331 -6.88 -15.29 1.16
C GLU A 331 -5.99 -16.52 1.43
N TYR A 332 -4.83 -16.28 2.03
CA TYR A 332 -3.80 -17.30 2.26
C TYR A 332 -4.35 -18.56 2.93
N GLU A 333 -5.20 -18.41 3.95
CA GLU A 333 -5.73 -19.53 4.73
C GLU A 333 -6.67 -20.43 3.93
N ASP A 334 -7.49 -19.84 3.06
CA ASP A 334 -8.41 -20.57 2.20
C ASP A 334 -7.67 -21.26 1.05
N SER A 335 -6.61 -20.63 0.55
CA SER A 335 -5.65 -21.28 -0.35
C SER A 335 -4.99 -22.48 0.32
N MET A 336 -4.54 -22.36 1.56
CA MET A 336 -3.94 -23.48 2.30
C MET A 336 -4.95 -24.59 2.61
N TRP A 337 -6.20 -24.23 2.87
CA TRP A 337 -7.28 -25.19 3.01
C TRP A 337 -7.48 -26.00 1.73
N LEU A 338 -7.46 -25.38 0.55
CA LEU A 338 -7.54 -26.08 -0.73
C LEU A 338 -6.34 -26.98 -1.00
N ASN A 339 -5.12 -26.51 -0.72
CA ASN A 339 -3.92 -27.34 -0.87
C ASN A 339 -3.97 -28.61 -0.01
N LYS A 340 -4.55 -28.52 1.20
CA LYS A 340 -4.71 -29.65 2.11
C LYS A 340 -5.86 -30.60 1.73
N ASN A 341 -7.00 -30.06 1.28
CA ASN A 341 -8.23 -30.83 1.06
C ASN A 341 -8.46 -31.21 -0.42
N GLY A 342 -7.69 -30.64 -1.34
CA GLY A 342 -7.85 -30.74 -2.78
C GLY A 342 -8.90 -29.76 -3.33
N THR A 343 -8.84 -29.52 -4.64
CA THR A 343 -9.70 -28.56 -5.35
C THR A 343 -11.00 -29.16 -5.90
N SER A 344 -11.27 -30.44 -5.68
CA SER A 344 -12.44 -31.13 -6.26
C SER A 344 -13.79 -30.54 -5.84
N SER A 345 -13.88 -29.91 -4.66
CA SER A 345 -15.11 -29.21 -4.22
C SER A 345 -15.37 -27.90 -4.96
N VAL A 346 -14.38 -27.37 -5.66
CA VAL A 346 -14.39 -26.09 -6.39
C VAL A 346 -13.90 -26.26 -7.83
N GLU A 347 -14.03 -27.46 -8.39
CA GLU A 347 -13.58 -27.78 -9.75
C GLU A 347 -14.20 -26.82 -10.77
N GLY A 348 -13.35 -26.22 -11.62
CA GLY A 348 -13.77 -25.24 -12.61
C GLY A 348 -14.16 -23.86 -12.06
N LYS A 349 -13.97 -23.62 -10.75
CA LYS A 349 -14.29 -22.34 -10.09
C LYS A 349 -13.08 -21.56 -9.60
N VAL A 350 -11.90 -22.18 -9.58
CA VAL A 350 -10.65 -21.53 -9.20
C VAL A 350 -9.58 -21.73 -10.27
N HIS A 351 -8.65 -20.80 -10.36
CA HIS A 351 -7.44 -20.87 -11.17
C HIS A 351 -6.22 -20.80 -10.26
N GLU A 352 -5.21 -21.62 -10.53
CA GLU A 352 -3.97 -21.68 -9.75
C GLU A 352 -3.13 -20.42 -10.01
N MET A 353 -2.62 -19.81 -8.95
CA MET A 353 -1.80 -18.59 -8.97
C MET A 353 -0.45 -18.87 -8.31
N PRO A 354 0.58 -18.03 -8.58
CA PRO A 354 1.90 -18.20 -7.97
C PRO A 354 1.86 -18.26 -6.44
N SER A 355 2.81 -18.98 -5.86
CA SER A 355 2.95 -19.08 -4.42
C SER A 355 3.50 -17.80 -3.79
N GLN A 356 3.40 -17.69 -2.45
CA GLN A 356 4.06 -16.63 -1.70
C GLN A 356 5.59 -16.64 -1.90
N TYR A 357 6.20 -17.83 -1.91
CA TYR A 357 7.64 -17.97 -2.19
C TYR A 357 8.03 -17.47 -3.57
N GLU A 358 7.24 -17.75 -4.61
CA GLU A 358 7.52 -17.28 -5.97
C GLU A 358 7.42 -15.76 -6.06
N ALA A 359 6.38 -15.16 -5.47
CA ALA A 359 6.20 -13.72 -5.40
C ALA A 359 7.35 -13.03 -4.64
N PHE A 360 7.75 -13.58 -3.49
CA PHE A 360 8.85 -13.02 -2.71
C PHE A 360 10.21 -13.20 -3.40
N LEU A 361 10.43 -14.35 -4.06
CA LEU A 361 11.64 -14.61 -4.84
C LEU A 361 11.75 -13.64 -6.03
N GLU A 362 10.64 -13.33 -6.71
CA GLU A 362 10.59 -12.31 -7.76
C GLU A 362 11.05 -10.95 -7.25
N PHE A 363 10.48 -10.48 -6.14
CA PHE A 363 10.88 -9.23 -5.52
C PHE A 363 12.37 -9.24 -5.14
N ASN A 364 12.85 -10.31 -4.50
CA ASN A 364 14.23 -10.39 -4.01
C ASN A 364 15.26 -10.32 -5.16
N LYS A 365 14.96 -10.97 -6.30
CA LYS A 365 15.82 -10.91 -7.49
C LYS A 365 16.07 -9.46 -7.96
N LEU A 366 15.13 -8.52 -7.79
CA LEU A 366 15.34 -7.12 -8.21
C LEU A 366 16.60 -6.51 -7.60
N GLY A 367 16.83 -6.75 -6.29
CA GLY A 367 17.90 -6.12 -5.51
C GLY A 367 19.21 -6.91 -5.45
N VAL A 368 19.15 -8.24 -5.63
CA VAL A 368 20.36 -9.08 -5.61
C VAL A 368 21.19 -8.83 -6.86
N PRO A 369 22.52 -8.62 -6.74
CA PRO A 369 23.39 -8.42 -7.90
C PRO A 369 23.31 -9.56 -8.92
N SER A 370 23.39 -9.23 -10.21
CA SER A 370 23.34 -10.19 -11.33
C SER A 370 24.39 -11.30 -11.30
N SER A 371 25.50 -11.06 -10.59
CA SER A 371 26.60 -12.00 -10.42
C SER A 371 26.44 -12.94 -9.23
N LYS A 372 25.32 -12.85 -8.50
CA LYS A 372 25.06 -13.59 -7.27
C LYS A 372 23.77 -14.38 -7.35
N GLU A 373 23.76 -15.49 -6.63
CA GLU A 373 22.61 -16.38 -6.52
C GLU A 373 21.64 -15.88 -5.45
N VAL A 374 20.37 -15.83 -5.80
CA VAL A 374 19.24 -15.63 -4.88
C VAL A 374 18.75 -16.96 -4.35
N GLU A 375 18.83 -17.98 -5.22
CA GLU A 375 18.54 -19.39 -4.95
C GLU A 375 19.52 -20.24 -5.78
N GLU A 376 19.68 -21.53 -5.45
CA GLU A 376 20.55 -22.43 -6.20
C GLU A 376 20.28 -22.37 -7.71
N GLY A 377 21.26 -21.89 -8.49
CA GLY A 377 21.17 -21.74 -9.94
C GLY A 377 20.30 -20.58 -10.45
N VAL A 378 19.77 -19.73 -9.55
CA VAL A 378 18.94 -18.56 -9.88
C VAL A 378 19.69 -17.29 -9.51
N LEU A 379 20.05 -16.50 -10.52
CA LEU A 379 20.77 -15.24 -10.34
C LEU A 379 19.82 -14.06 -10.08
N GLY A 380 20.36 -13.03 -9.42
CA GLY A 380 19.67 -11.75 -9.27
C GLY A 380 19.53 -10.98 -10.58
N TYR A 381 18.69 -9.96 -10.58
CA TYR A 381 18.52 -9.01 -11.69
C TYR A 381 19.45 -7.81 -11.55
N GLY A 382 19.79 -7.38 -10.33
CA GLY A 382 20.67 -6.24 -10.09
C GLY A 382 20.14 -4.91 -10.60
N VAL A 383 18.81 -4.74 -10.66
CA VAL A 383 18.14 -3.52 -11.18
C VAL A 383 17.66 -2.58 -10.08
N ALA A 384 17.78 -3.01 -8.82
CA ALA A 384 17.60 -2.23 -7.61
C ALA A 384 18.81 -2.40 -6.68
N PRO A 385 19.10 -1.45 -5.80
CA PRO A 385 20.18 -1.61 -4.85
C PRO A 385 19.85 -2.67 -3.80
N SER A 386 20.88 -3.41 -3.38
CA SER A 386 20.77 -4.41 -2.33
C SER A 386 20.58 -3.84 -0.91
N THR A 387 20.43 -2.52 -0.76
CA THR A 387 20.30 -1.83 0.52
C THR A 387 19.14 -0.84 0.48
N THR A 388 18.39 -0.77 1.59
CA THR A 388 17.32 0.21 1.77
C THR A 388 17.83 1.59 2.18
N ALA A 389 19.12 1.70 2.51
CA ALA A 389 19.76 2.94 2.92
C ALA A 389 19.76 3.97 1.80
N ASN A 390 19.40 5.22 2.13
CA ASN A 390 19.38 6.36 1.21
C ASN A 390 18.38 6.26 0.03
N ARG A 391 17.41 5.35 0.04
CA ARG A 391 16.41 5.19 -1.04
C ARG A 391 15.82 6.52 -1.56
N ASN A 392 15.36 7.37 -0.65
CA ASN A 392 14.75 8.67 -0.97
C ASN A 392 15.76 9.64 -1.58
N ARG A 393 17.01 9.57 -1.11
CA ARG A 393 18.09 10.39 -1.66
C ARG A 393 18.39 9.99 -3.09
N TRP A 394 18.35 8.70 -3.42
CA TRP A 394 18.68 8.21 -4.76
C TRP A 394 17.69 8.75 -5.79
N PHE A 395 16.40 8.66 -5.48
CA PHE A 395 15.34 9.26 -6.29
C PHE A 395 15.51 10.78 -6.39
N THR A 396 15.62 11.48 -5.26
CA THR A 396 15.73 12.95 -5.27
C THR A 396 17.03 13.49 -5.87
N SER A 397 18.08 12.67 -6.00
CA SER A 397 19.30 13.02 -6.73
C SER A 397 19.29 12.64 -8.22
N GLY A 398 18.20 12.04 -8.72
CA GLY A 398 18.09 11.57 -10.10
C GLY A 398 18.96 10.36 -10.41
N LEU A 399 19.32 9.55 -9.40
CA LEU A 399 20.12 8.33 -9.56
C LEU A 399 19.26 7.06 -9.70
N SER A 400 17.97 7.14 -9.35
CA SER A 400 16.97 6.09 -9.57
C SER A 400 15.73 6.74 -10.20
N PRO A 401 15.33 6.34 -11.42
CA PRO A 401 14.16 6.91 -12.10
C PRO A 401 12.83 6.57 -11.43
N MET A 402 12.77 5.43 -10.75
CA MET A 402 11.59 4.97 -10.00
C MET A 402 11.92 4.69 -8.53
N LEU A 403 10.94 4.92 -7.66
CA LEU A 403 10.99 4.64 -6.23
C LEU A 403 9.61 4.24 -5.70
N CYS A 404 9.51 3.13 -4.98
CA CYS A 404 8.34 2.80 -4.19
C CYS A 404 8.42 3.46 -2.80
N ASP A 405 7.47 4.34 -2.46
CA ASP A 405 7.34 4.93 -1.13
C ASP A 405 5.90 5.37 -0.82
N GLY A 406 5.63 5.79 0.42
CA GLY A 406 4.31 6.24 0.84
C GLY A 406 3.93 7.60 0.28
N TYR A 407 2.66 7.81 -0.03
CA TYR A 407 2.12 9.04 -0.64
C TYR A 407 2.67 10.35 -0.03
N GLN A 408 2.72 10.44 1.31
CA GLN A 408 3.19 11.62 2.05
C GLN A 408 4.62 12.06 1.66
N MET A 409 5.45 11.15 1.13
CA MET A 409 6.81 11.48 0.71
C MET A 409 6.85 12.47 -0.45
N GLY A 410 5.79 12.58 -1.23
CA GLY A 410 5.71 13.56 -2.31
C GLY A 410 5.87 15.01 -1.81
N ASN A 411 5.44 15.34 -0.58
CA ASN A 411 5.69 16.65 0.03
C ASN A 411 7.19 16.93 0.22
N ASN A 412 7.97 15.90 0.59
CA ASN A 412 9.43 16.00 0.70
C ASN A 412 10.08 16.11 -0.69
N PHE A 413 9.57 15.38 -1.68
CA PHE A 413 10.11 15.39 -3.05
C PHE A 413 9.84 16.71 -3.76
N LYS A 414 8.66 17.32 -3.56
CA LYS A 414 8.29 18.65 -4.05
C LYS A 414 9.27 19.73 -3.60
N GLY A 415 9.84 19.60 -2.40
CA GLY A 415 10.86 20.51 -1.85
C GLY A 415 12.31 20.20 -2.28
N SER A 416 12.53 19.23 -3.16
CA SER A 416 13.86 18.73 -3.56
C SER A 416 14.20 19.06 -5.03
N ALA A 417 15.31 18.52 -5.54
CA ALA A 417 15.73 18.74 -6.93
C ALA A 417 14.79 18.12 -7.98
N VAL A 418 13.92 17.18 -7.57
CA VAL A 418 12.89 16.59 -8.45
C VAL A 418 11.55 17.32 -8.38
N GLY A 419 11.42 18.40 -7.60
CA GLY A 419 10.15 19.12 -7.47
C GLY A 419 9.58 19.59 -8.81
N GLY A 420 8.34 19.17 -9.11
CA GLY A 420 7.66 19.45 -10.38
C GLY A 420 8.11 18.58 -11.56
N LYS A 421 8.84 17.49 -11.30
CA LYS A 421 9.42 16.58 -12.30
C LYS A 421 9.09 15.12 -12.02
N PHE A 422 8.19 14.86 -11.10
CA PHE A 422 7.80 13.52 -10.71
C PHE A 422 6.29 13.42 -10.64
N ASN A 423 5.83 12.19 -10.82
CA ASN A 423 4.44 11.82 -10.70
C ASN A 423 4.38 10.40 -10.11
N ILE A 424 3.18 9.85 -9.97
CA ILE A 424 2.94 8.58 -9.28
C ILE A 424 2.17 7.58 -10.14
N ALA A 425 2.40 6.30 -9.87
CA ALA A 425 1.68 5.18 -10.45
C ALA A 425 1.35 4.13 -9.36
N PRO A 426 0.35 3.26 -9.58
CA PRO A 426 0.12 2.10 -8.73
C PRO A 426 1.36 1.22 -8.58
N VAL A 427 1.43 0.49 -7.46
CA VAL A 427 2.43 -0.58 -7.30
C VAL A 427 2.18 -1.72 -8.29
N VAL A 428 3.19 -2.58 -8.46
CA VAL A 428 3.11 -3.72 -9.38
C VAL A 428 2.01 -4.70 -8.97
N GLN A 429 1.45 -5.41 -9.94
CA GLN A 429 0.41 -6.42 -9.77
C GLN A 429 0.84 -7.67 -10.55
N TYR A 430 0.46 -8.87 -10.10
CA TYR A 430 0.63 -10.07 -10.92
C TYR A 430 -0.36 -10.04 -12.10
N ARG A 431 0.11 -10.29 -13.32
CA ARG A 431 -0.71 -10.23 -14.54
C ARG A 431 -0.18 -11.22 -15.56
N GLU A 432 -1.07 -11.97 -16.20
CA GLU A 432 -0.72 -12.82 -17.34
C GLU A 432 -1.21 -12.22 -18.65
N TYR A 433 -0.41 -12.40 -19.69
CA TYR A 433 -0.72 -11.95 -21.06
C TYR A 433 -0.72 -13.12 -22.02
N GLU A 434 -1.59 -13.07 -23.03
CA GLU A 434 -1.70 -14.09 -24.07
C GLU A 434 -0.36 -14.30 -24.79
N GLY A 435 0.16 -15.53 -24.73
CA GLY A 435 1.48 -15.87 -25.28
C GLY A 435 2.67 -15.43 -24.43
N GLY A 436 2.46 -14.89 -23.22
CA GLY A 436 3.50 -14.44 -22.30
C GLY A 436 4.11 -13.07 -22.67
N ALA A 437 4.57 -12.31 -21.67
CA ALA A 437 5.04 -10.94 -21.89
C ALA A 437 6.52 -10.80 -22.28
N THR A 438 7.33 -11.86 -22.17
CA THR A 438 8.76 -11.80 -22.48
C THR A 438 9.22 -12.86 -23.48
N TYR A 439 10.38 -12.64 -24.09
CA TYR A 439 11.11 -13.61 -24.91
C TYR A 439 12.62 -13.52 -24.64
N GLN A 440 13.37 -14.56 -25.00
CA GLN A 440 14.83 -14.56 -24.92
C GLN A 440 15.42 -14.16 -26.28
N ARG A 441 16.15 -13.04 -26.33
CA ARG A 441 16.83 -12.63 -27.57
C ARG A 441 18.06 -13.50 -27.84
N ASN A 442 18.45 -13.58 -29.11
CA ASN A 442 19.66 -14.30 -29.56
C ASN A 442 19.69 -15.80 -29.21
N ASP A 443 18.56 -16.42 -28.86
CA ASP A 443 18.48 -17.80 -28.36
C ASP A 443 19.37 -18.05 -27.12
N GLU A 444 19.68 -17.00 -26.35
CA GLU A 444 20.49 -17.07 -25.14
C GLU A 444 19.61 -16.89 -23.91
N ALA A 445 19.77 -17.77 -22.91
CA ALA A 445 19.03 -17.66 -21.67
C ALA A 445 19.61 -16.60 -20.72
N GLY A 446 18.76 -16.07 -19.85
CA GLY A 446 19.12 -15.25 -18.71
C GLY A 446 18.61 -13.82 -18.83
N PHE A 447 18.59 -13.11 -17.70
CA PHE A 447 17.95 -11.80 -17.60
C PHE A 447 18.53 -10.74 -18.55
N ALA A 448 19.83 -10.79 -18.84
CA ALA A 448 20.49 -9.92 -19.82
C ALA A 448 20.00 -10.12 -21.27
N ASN A 449 19.29 -11.21 -21.54
CA ASN A 449 18.72 -11.57 -22.83
C ASN A 449 17.18 -11.61 -22.82
N GLU A 450 16.56 -11.49 -21.66
CA GLU A 450 15.10 -11.34 -21.57
C GLU A 450 14.68 -9.99 -22.16
N CYS A 451 13.69 -9.97 -23.05
CA CYS A 451 13.09 -8.76 -23.62
C CYS A 451 11.58 -8.83 -23.45
N LEU A 452 10.90 -7.69 -23.31
CA LEU A 452 9.44 -7.65 -23.44
C LEU A 452 9.07 -7.97 -24.89
N LYS A 453 7.98 -8.74 -25.07
CA LYS A 453 7.37 -8.91 -26.39
C LYS A 453 6.79 -7.56 -26.85
N ILE A 454 7.02 -7.24 -28.11
CA ILE A 454 6.59 -5.99 -28.75
C ILE A 454 5.22 -6.23 -29.37
N ILE A 455 4.23 -5.42 -28.98
CA ILE A 455 2.87 -5.51 -29.50
C ILE A 455 2.87 -5.22 -31.00
N GLY A 456 2.30 -6.14 -31.77
CA GLY A 456 2.26 -6.10 -33.24
C GLY A 456 3.39 -6.84 -33.95
N GLU A 457 4.44 -7.27 -33.22
CA GLU A 457 5.49 -8.14 -33.79
C GLU A 457 5.05 -9.61 -33.84
N THR A 458 5.67 -10.37 -34.74
CA THR A 458 5.40 -11.81 -34.91
C THR A 458 6.44 -12.65 -34.17
N TYR A 459 5.94 -13.54 -33.32
CA TYR A 459 6.70 -14.57 -32.60
C TYR A 459 6.24 -15.97 -33.07
N ASP A 460 6.79 -17.03 -32.48
CA ASP A 460 6.47 -18.42 -32.85
C ASP A 460 4.97 -18.73 -32.69
N GLU A 461 4.29 -18.08 -31.74
CA GLU A 461 2.86 -18.24 -31.49
C GLU A 461 1.97 -17.39 -32.40
N GLY A 462 2.55 -16.51 -33.22
CA GLY A 462 1.85 -15.55 -34.07
C GLY A 462 2.12 -14.10 -33.69
N VAL A 463 1.24 -13.19 -34.12
CA VAL A 463 1.34 -11.76 -33.77
C VAL A 463 1.01 -11.59 -32.30
N TYR A 464 1.92 -11.00 -31.53
CA TYR A 464 1.67 -10.68 -30.12
C TYR A 464 0.74 -9.46 -30.02
N THR A 465 -0.42 -9.65 -29.40
CA THR A 465 -1.46 -8.61 -29.32
C THR A 465 -1.35 -7.75 -28.06
N GLY A 466 -0.66 -8.23 -27.02
CA GLY A 466 -0.63 -7.60 -25.69
C GLY A 466 -1.95 -7.73 -24.92
N GLU A 467 -2.82 -8.66 -25.32
CA GLU A 467 -4.06 -8.91 -24.59
C GLU A 467 -3.79 -9.66 -23.28
N LEU A 468 -4.55 -9.34 -22.23
CA LEU A 468 -4.53 -10.13 -20.98
C LEU A 468 -4.93 -11.57 -21.29
N ASN A 469 -4.34 -12.52 -20.56
CA ASN A 469 -4.75 -13.91 -20.57
C ASN A 469 -6.09 -14.06 -19.82
N PHE A 470 -7.00 -14.87 -20.36
CA PHE A 470 -8.30 -15.14 -19.74
C PHE A 470 -8.50 -16.62 -19.52
N THR A 471 -9.10 -16.97 -18.39
CA THR A 471 -9.65 -18.32 -18.18
C THR A 471 -10.77 -18.62 -19.17
N GLU A 472 -11.10 -19.91 -19.35
CA GLU A 472 -12.18 -20.35 -20.26
C GLU A 472 -13.54 -19.65 -19.98
N ASN A 473 -13.77 -19.21 -18.73
CA ASN A 473 -14.98 -18.51 -18.30
C ASN A 473 -14.90 -16.98 -18.46
N GLY A 474 -13.84 -16.45 -19.09
CA GLY A 474 -13.64 -15.03 -19.35
C GLY A 474 -13.25 -14.21 -18.13
N THR A 475 -12.66 -14.82 -17.10
CA THR A 475 -12.01 -14.08 -15.99
C THR A 475 -10.58 -13.76 -16.40
N PRO A 476 -10.13 -12.49 -16.36
CA PRO A 476 -8.73 -12.16 -16.59
C PRO A 476 -7.86 -12.78 -15.50
N ILE A 477 -6.68 -13.30 -15.88
CA ILE A 477 -5.72 -13.85 -14.92
C ILE A 477 -4.83 -12.70 -14.43
N VAL A 478 -5.37 -11.96 -13.48
CA VAL A 478 -4.70 -10.87 -12.77
C VAL A 478 -4.82 -11.10 -11.28
N GLY A 479 -3.76 -10.77 -10.55
CA GLY A 479 -3.77 -10.73 -9.10
C GLY A 479 -4.56 -9.53 -8.58
N GLU A 480 -4.60 -9.34 -7.26
CA GLU A 480 -5.20 -8.15 -6.68
C GLU A 480 -4.25 -6.96 -6.71
N ALA A 481 -4.77 -5.76 -6.97
CA ALA A 481 -4.02 -4.51 -6.91
C ALA A 481 -3.92 -4.00 -5.46
N LYS A 482 -3.35 -4.82 -4.56
CA LYS A 482 -3.19 -4.54 -3.13
C LYS A 482 -1.87 -3.82 -2.84
N THR A 483 -1.91 -2.92 -1.86
CA THR A 483 -0.71 -2.19 -1.39
C THR A 483 -0.73 -2.02 0.12
N SER A 484 0.44 -1.90 0.75
CA SER A 484 0.49 -1.58 2.18
C SER A 484 0.35 -0.09 2.40
N SER A 485 -0.23 0.29 3.53
CA SER A 485 -0.27 1.69 3.93
C SER A 485 0.00 1.90 5.40
N LEU A 486 0.59 3.05 5.71
CA LEU A 486 0.70 3.58 7.06
C LEU A 486 -0.49 4.51 7.28
N THR A 487 -1.22 4.34 8.38
CA THR A 487 -2.34 5.25 8.65
C THR A 487 -2.56 5.51 10.15
N TYR A 488 -3.51 6.41 10.41
CA TYR A 488 -3.89 6.92 11.71
C TYR A 488 -5.39 6.81 11.86
N ALA A 489 -5.87 6.63 13.08
CA ALA A 489 -7.28 6.71 13.42
C ALA A 489 -7.55 7.87 14.36
N TYR A 490 -8.77 8.39 14.29
CA TYR A 490 -9.39 9.11 15.38
C TYR A 490 -10.03 8.10 16.33
N CYS A 491 -9.68 8.16 17.62
CA CYS A 491 -10.20 7.29 18.66
C CYS A 491 -10.74 8.10 19.83
N ILE A 492 -11.77 7.58 20.51
CA ILE A 492 -12.29 8.14 21.76
C ILE A 492 -11.65 7.40 22.94
N PRO A 493 -10.88 8.06 23.81
CA PRO A 493 -10.33 7.42 25.00
C PRO A 493 -11.42 6.91 25.95
N ARG A 494 -11.38 5.62 26.33
CA ARG A 494 -12.32 5.06 27.32
C ARG A 494 -12.27 5.78 28.67
N ASN A 495 -11.13 6.37 29.01
CA ASN A 495 -10.96 7.05 30.29
C ASN A 495 -11.17 8.58 30.21
N SER A 496 -11.74 9.11 29.11
CA SER A 496 -12.25 10.49 29.06
C SER A 496 -13.60 10.60 29.78
N ASP A 497 -14.14 11.82 29.90
CA ASP A 497 -15.48 12.00 30.47
C ASP A 497 -16.53 11.26 29.63
N LYS A 498 -17.39 10.50 30.31
CA LYS A 498 -18.41 9.67 29.69
C LYS A 498 -19.61 10.49 29.23
N ASP A 499 -19.86 11.60 29.92
CA ASP A 499 -20.95 12.52 29.57
C ASP A 499 -20.64 13.26 28.26
N GLU A 500 -19.40 13.19 27.77
CA GLU A 500 -18.91 13.86 26.57
C GLU A 500 -18.73 12.91 25.37
N TYR A 501 -19.01 11.61 25.52
CA TYR A 501 -18.81 10.62 24.44
C TYR A 501 -19.66 10.89 23.20
N GLU A 502 -20.92 11.29 23.37
CA GLU A 502 -21.78 11.62 22.23
C GLU A 502 -21.25 12.85 21.47
N ALA A 503 -20.78 13.87 22.19
CA ALA A 503 -20.16 15.05 21.58
C ALA A 503 -18.87 14.70 20.84
N ALA A 504 -18.04 13.84 21.45
CA ALA A 504 -16.81 13.34 20.84
C ALA A 504 -17.09 12.54 19.57
N MET A 505 -18.13 11.68 19.58
CA MET A 505 -18.51 10.90 18.40
C MET A 505 -18.99 11.78 17.25
N LYS A 506 -19.81 12.81 17.51
CA LYS A 506 -20.26 13.74 16.47
C LYS A 506 -19.10 14.47 15.80
N PHE A 507 -18.16 14.98 16.59
CA PHE A 507 -16.96 15.61 16.05
C PHE A 507 -16.10 14.62 15.26
N LEU A 508 -15.85 13.43 15.82
CA LEU A 508 -15.08 12.37 15.16
C LEU A 508 -15.70 11.97 13.82
N ALA A 509 -17.03 11.79 13.79
CA ALA A 509 -17.80 11.47 12.60
C ALA A 509 -17.64 12.54 11.52
N TRP A 510 -17.72 13.82 11.89
CA TRP A 510 -17.59 14.92 10.93
C TRP A 510 -16.16 15.05 10.37
N ILE A 511 -15.11 14.94 11.20
CA ILE A 511 -13.71 15.05 10.71
C ILE A 511 -13.26 13.85 9.86
N ALA A 512 -13.87 12.68 10.10
CA ALA A 512 -13.65 11.48 9.29
C ALA A 512 -14.60 11.38 8.09
N GLY A 513 -15.66 12.19 8.06
CA GLY A 513 -16.59 12.30 6.96
C GLY A 513 -16.05 13.17 5.79
N PRO A 514 -16.82 13.29 4.70
CA PRO A 514 -16.36 13.93 3.46
C PRO A 514 -15.83 15.35 3.62
N GLU A 515 -16.50 16.21 4.40
CA GLU A 515 -16.10 17.62 4.56
C GLU A 515 -14.78 17.77 5.34
N GLY A 516 -14.64 17.04 6.45
CA GLY A 516 -13.40 17.05 7.24
C GLY A 516 -12.20 16.50 6.44
N GLN A 517 -12.43 15.42 5.70
CA GLN A 517 -11.40 14.82 4.86
C GLN A 517 -11.01 15.72 3.69
N ALA A 518 -11.96 16.37 3.04
CA ALA A 518 -11.67 17.34 1.97
C ALA A 518 -10.75 18.45 2.46
N ILE A 519 -10.98 18.98 3.68
CA ILE A 519 -10.11 19.99 4.27
C ILE A 519 -8.73 19.41 4.60
N TYR A 520 -8.65 18.28 5.31
CA TYR A 520 -7.36 17.73 5.75
C TYR A 520 -6.46 17.30 4.58
N CYS A 521 -7.04 16.76 3.51
CA CYS A 521 -6.29 16.25 2.36
C CYS A 521 -5.58 17.36 1.57
N GLU A 522 -5.94 18.63 1.74
CA GLU A 522 -5.16 19.75 1.21
C GLU A 522 -3.72 19.82 1.76
N SER A 523 -3.44 19.12 2.86
CA SER A 523 -2.07 18.93 3.36
C SER A 523 -1.21 18.03 2.47
N GLU A 524 -1.85 17.19 1.64
CA GLU A 524 -1.21 16.17 0.80
C GLU A 524 -0.36 15.16 1.59
N ASN A 525 -0.54 15.10 2.91
CA ASN A 525 0.07 14.09 3.76
C ASN A 525 -0.71 12.77 3.74
N ARG A 526 -1.99 12.80 3.34
CA ARG A 526 -2.86 11.61 3.29
C ARG A 526 -3.84 11.71 2.13
N VAL A 527 -4.19 10.54 1.61
CA VAL A 527 -5.35 10.31 0.74
C VAL A 527 -6.61 10.26 1.61
N PRO A 528 -7.77 10.78 1.17
CA PRO A 528 -9.00 10.70 1.97
C PRO A 528 -9.41 9.24 2.21
N ASN A 529 -10.02 8.97 3.37
CA ASN A 529 -10.66 7.68 3.66
C ASN A 529 -12.06 7.55 3.02
N GLN A 530 -12.42 8.46 2.11
CA GLN A 530 -13.73 8.55 1.48
C GLN A 530 -13.60 8.25 0.00
N THR A 531 -14.08 7.09 -0.45
CA THR A 531 -14.08 6.65 -1.86
C THR A 531 -14.77 7.67 -2.76
N SER A 532 -15.94 8.16 -2.36
CA SER A 532 -16.75 9.14 -3.12
C SER A 532 -15.97 10.43 -3.42
N TYR A 533 -15.17 10.91 -2.46
CA TYR A 533 -14.35 12.10 -2.63
C TYR A 533 -13.01 11.79 -3.29
N GLY A 534 -12.30 10.75 -2.83
CA GLY A 534 -10.99 10.36 -3.34
C GLY A 534 -11.02 9.99 -4.81
N LEU A 535 -12.12 9.41 -5.31
CA LEU A 535 -12.27 9.07 -6.73
C LEU A 535 -12.94 10.16 -7.58
N SER A 536 -13.07 11.39 -7.06
CA SER A 536 -13.75 12.50 -7.74
C SER A 536 -12.81 13.47 -8.46
N GLU A 537 -13.34 14.18 -9.46
CA GLU A 537 -12.64 15.31 -10.10
C GLU A 537 -12.20 16.37 -9.09
N ALA A 538 -12.96 16.60 -8.01
CA ALA A 538 -12.61 17.59 -6.99
C ALA A 538 -11.31 17.24 -6.25
N TYR A 539 -11.02 15.95 -6.06
CA TYR A 539 -9.74 15.51 -5.51
C TYR A 539 -8.65 15.53 -6.57
N TYR A 540 -8.93 14.99 -7.77
CA TYR A 540 -7.94 14.91 -8.85
C TYR A 540 -7.44 16.27 -9.34
N GLU A 541 -8.32 17.26 -9.38
CA GLU A 541 -8.05 18.60 -9.89
C GLU A 541 -7.75 19.62 -8.79
N SER A 542 -7.60 19.16 -7.53
CA SER A 542 -7.26 20.02 -6.39
C SER A 542 -6.03 20.89 -6.68
N ASP A 543 -6.10 22.18 -6.33
CA ASP A 543 -4.97 23.11 -6.41
C ASP A 543 -3.84 22.75 -5.41
N ALA A 544 -4.17 21.98 -4.37
CA ALA A 544 -3.20 21.53 -3.37
C ALA A 544 -2.30 20.39 -3.87
N ARG A 545 -2.75 19.65 -4.90
CA ARG A 545 -2.13 18.40 -5.35
C ARG A 545 -0.63 18.54 -5.56
N ILE A 546 0.10 17.51 -5.15
CA ILE A 546 1.56 17.44 -5.33
C ILE A 546 1.98 16.80 -6.65
N VAL A 547 1.06 16.10 -7.31
CA VAL A 547 1.26 15.31 -8.54
C VAL A 547 0.02 15.38 -9.41
N ASP A 548 0.18 15.24 -10.73
CA ASP A 548 -0.96 15.28 -11.66
C ASP A 548 -1.80 13.99 -11.62
N ASN A 549 -1.19 12.83 -11.36
CA ASN A 549 -1.90 11.56 -11.29
C ASN A 549 -2.39 11.22 -9.87
N ALA A 550 -3.12 12.14 -9.23
CA ALA A 550 -3.72 11.92 -7.90
C ALA A 550 -4.67 10.69 -7.88
N TRP A 551 -5.20 10.28 -9.05
CA TRP A 551 -5.93 9.03 -9.24
C TRP A 551 -5.18 7.82 -8.68
N ALA A 552 -3.87 7.71 -8.89
CA ALA A 552 -3.12 6.53 -8.44
C ALA A 552 -3.14 6.41 -6.91
N ALA A 553 -3.06 7.54 -6.20
CA ALA A 553 -3.13 7.56 -4.73
C ALA A 553 -4.53 7.17 -4.24
N ALA A 554 -5.58 7.70 -4.87
CA ALA A 554 -6.95 7.35 -4.54
C ALA A 554 -7.28 5.88 -4.82
N PHE A 555 -6.85 5.36 -5.98
CA PHE A 555 -6.98 3.96 -6.38
C PHE A 555 -6.27 3.03 -5.39
N ALA A 556 -5.03 3.35 -5.03
CA ALA A 556 -4.24 2.59 -4.07
C ALA A 556 -4.89 2.54 -2.68
N SER A 557 -5.49 3.65 -2.22
CA SER A 557 -6.21 3.74 -0.94
C SER A 557 -7.47 2.87 -0.88
N GLN A 558 -8.08 2.52 -2.02
CA GLN A 558 -9.23 1.61 -2.04
C GLN A 558 -8.85 0.17 -1.66
N ASN A 559 -7.59 -0.20 -1.87
CA ASN A 559 -7.09 -1.56 -1.74
C ASN A 559 -5.86 -1.61 -0.82
N SER A 560 -5.79 -0.69 0.14
CA SER A 560 -4.67 -0.61 1.07
C SER A 560 -4.93 -1.36 2.37
N TRP A 561 -3.93 -2.13 2.79
CA TRP A 561 -3.98 -2.99 3.98
C TRP A 561 -2.84 -2.69 4.93
N ILE A 562 -2.95 -3.23 6.15
CA ILE A 562 -1.98 -2.98 7.21
C ILE A 562 -0.71 -3.78 6.94
N GLY A 563 0.46 -3.17 7.08
CA GLY A 563 1.73 -3.89 6.96
C GLY A 563 2.05 -4.75 8.19
N ASP A 564 3.06 -5.61 8.05
CA ASP A 564 3.53 -6.54 9.07
C ASP A 564 3.89 -5.88 10.42
N TRP A 565 4.30 -4.61 10.39
CA TRP A 565 4.60 -3.77 11.54
C TRP A 565 3.44 -3.59 12.51
N SER A 566 2.20 -3.81 12.07
CA SER A 566 1.02 -3.66 12.91
C SER A 566 0.03 -4.83 12.82
N TYR A 567 0.47 -6.02 12.41
CA TYR A 567 -0.34 -7.24 12.62
C TYR A 567 -0.58 -7.55 14.10
N PHE A 568 0.38 -7.24 14.96
CA PHE A 568 0.31 -7.55 16.39
C PHE A 568 0.60 -6.33 17.27
N ASN A 569 0.31 -6.44 18.57
CA ASN A 569 0.64 -5.41 19.56
C ASN A 569 2.15 -5.37 19.90
N THR A 570 2.97 -6.26 19.35
CA THR A 570 4.43 -6.22 19.52
C THR A 570 5.11 -6.64 18.23
N GLY A 571 6.18 -5.95 17.85
CA GLY A 571 7.05 -6.36 16.74
C GLY A 571 8.15 -7.34 17.16
N THR A 572 7.97 -8.12 18.24
CA THR A 572 9.06 -8.98 18.74
C THR A 572 9.38 -10.15 17.83
N TRP A 573 8.46 -10.53 16.95
CA TRP A 573 8.58 -11.69 16.04
C TRP A 573 9.45 -11.45 14.80
N ILE A 574 9.80 -10.20 14.51
CA ILE A 574 10.70 -9.85 13.39
C ILE A 574 12.16 -9.71 13.83
N ASN A 575 12.42 -9.46 15.11
CA ASN A 575 13.70 -8.98 15.62
C ASN A 575 14.90 -9.90 15.36
N ASP A 576 14.68 -11.21 15.26
CA ASP A 576 15.77 -12.19 15.20
C ASP A 576 16.12 -12.64 13.78
N TRP A 577 15.41 -12.14 12.75
CA TRP A 577 15.66 -12.51 11.35
C TRP A 577 15.59 -11.35 10.35
N SER A 578 14.92 -10.23 10.70
CA SER A 578 14.69 -9.13 9.75
C SER A 578 15.97 -8.46 9.29
N ASP A 579 17.00 -8.42 10.14
CA ASP A 579 18.29 -7.83 9.82
C ASP A 579 18.99 -8.65 8.72
N GLU A 580 19.06 -9.97 8.86
CA GLU A 580 19.62 -10.88 7.85
C GLU A 580 18.83 -10.85 6.54
N LEU A 581 17.49 -10.78 6.59
CA LEU A 581 16.68 -10.63 5.38
C LEU A 581 16.99 -9.33 4.64
N ASN A 582 17.10 -8.21 5.37
CA ASN A 582 17.32 -6.88 4.77
C ASN A 582 18.79 -6.58 4.47
N SER A 583 19.71 -7.48 4.79
CA SER A 583 21.14 -7.32 4.52
C SER A 583 21.69 -8.46 3.67
N ASP A 584 21.88 -9.64 4.24
CA ASP A 584 22.57 -10.76 3.61
C ASP A 584 21.76 -11.38 2.46
N VAL A 585 20.44 -11.53 2.62
CA VAL A 585 19.58 -12.05 1.55
C VAL A 585 19.51 -11.07 0.38
N ARG A 586 19.19 -9.79 0.62
CA ARG A 586 19.17 -8.76 -0.43
C ARG A 586 20.52 -8.55 -1.12
N ALA A 587 21.63 -8.79 -0.41
CA ALA A 587 22.96 -8.70 -0.98
C ALA A 587 23.41 -9.96 -1.72
N GLY A 588 22.61 -11.04 -1.73
CA GLY A 588 22.99 -12.35 -2.25
C GLY A 588 24.22 -12.94 -1.53
N THR A 589 24.36 -12.66 -0.24
CA THR A 589 25.40 -13.26 0.62
C THR A 589 25.00 -14.66 1.06
N ILE A 590 23.70 -14.89 1.27
CA ILE A 590 23.07 -16.19 1.50
C ILE A 590 21.86 -16.32 0.56
N THR A 591 21.49 -17.54 0.20
CA THR A 591 20.28 -17.78 -0.61
C THR A 591 19.02 -17.65 0.24
N LEU A 592 17.86 -17.52 -0.42
CA LEU A 592 16.58 -17.52 0.27
C LEU A 592 16.33 -18.86 1.00
N SER A 593 16.67 -20.00 0.40
CA SER A 593 16.60 -21.30 1.09
C SER A 593 17.53 -21.37 2.31
N GLU A 594 18.77 -20.88 2.22
CA GLU A 594 19.67 -20.85 3.39
C GLU A 594 19.12 -19.95 4.51
N PHE A 595 18.50 -18.82 4.15
CA PHE A 595 17.81 -17.98 5.13
C PHE A 595 16.65 -18.74 5.81
N LEU A 596 15.80 -19.41 5.04
CA LEU A 596 14.69 -20.17 5.59
C LEU A 596 15.17 -21.31 6.50
N ASP A 597 16.20 -22.05 6.09
CA ASP A 597 16.83 -23.10 6.90
C ASP A 597 17.33 -22.58 8.26
N ASN A 598 17.81 -21.33 8.29
CA ASN A 598 18.35 -20.71 9.50
C ASN A 598 17.26 -20.08 10.40
N PHE A 599 16.19 -19.53 9.81
CA PHE A 599 15.29 -18.62 10.52
C PHE A 599 13.82 -19.04 10.57
N GLN A 600 13.37 -20.02 9.77
CA GLN A 600 11.96 -20.47 9.76
C GLN A 600 11.48 -20.88 11.16
N ASP A 601 12.18 -21.81 11.82
CA ASP A 601 11.81 -22.27 13.16
C ASP A 601 11.85 -21.14 14.20
N ILE A 602 12.75 -20.16 14.04
CA ILE A 602 12.85 -19.02 14.96
C ILE A 602 11.60 -18.14 14.81
N ALA A 603 11.27 -17.77 13.57
CA ALA A 603 10.10 -16.96 13.25
C ALA A 603 8.80 -17.64 13.69
N ASP A 604 8.62 -18.93 13.37
CA ASP A 604 7.45 -19.72 13.76
C ASP A 604 7.27 -19.79 15.29
N ASN A 605 8.36 -19.98 16.03
CA ASN A 605 8.29 -19.99 17.49
C ASN A 605 7.88 -18.64 18.08
N GLN A 606 8.32 -17.54 17.49
CA GLN A 606 7.96 -16.19 17.94
C GLN A 606 6.53 -15.83 17.54
N LEU A 607 6.13 -16.12 16.30
CA LEU A 607 4.77 -15.94 15.81
C LEU A 607 3.76 -16.78 16.60
N GLY A 608 4.13 -18.00 17.00
CA GLY A 608 3.30 -18.84 17.87
C GLY A 608 3.04 -18.27 19.27
N ALA A 609 3.77 -17.23 19.69
CA ALA A 609 3.53 -16.50 20.93
C ALA A 609 2.56 -15.31 20.77
N MET A 610 2.22 -14.92 19.54
CA MET A 610 1.28 -13.83 19.28
C MET A 610 -0.14 -14.22 19.75
N ARG A 611 -0.88 -13.26 20.28
CA ARG A 611 -2.21 -13.46 20.90
C ARG A 611 -3.27 -12.52 20.35
N ILE A 612 -3.07 -12.06 19.12
CA ILE A 612 -4.08 -11.36 18.33
C ILE A 612 -4.29 -12.19 17.08
N ARG A 613 -5.53 -12.58 16.80
CA ARG A 613 -5.97 -13.19 15.55
C ARG A 613 -6.45 -12.06 14.62
N THR A 614 -5.89 -11.96 13.43
CA THR A 614 -6.30 -11.05 12.38
C THR A 614 -7.32 -11.74 11.48
N GLU A 615 -8.42 -11.06 11.18
CA GLU A 615 -9.52 -11.54 10.33
C GLU A 615 -9.86 -10.46 9.29
N GLY A 616 -9.63 -10.75 7.99
CA GLY A 616 -9.86 -9.79 6.92
C GLY A 616 -9.10 -8.48 7.12
N ILE A 617 -7.78 -8.54 7.36
CA ILE A 617 -6.88 -7.38 7.51
C ILE A 617 -5.53 -7.61 6.86
#